data_AF-A0A2D5UMA9-F1
#
_entry.id   AF-A0A2D5UMA9-F1
#
_cell.length_a   1.000
_cell.length_b   1.000
_cell.length_c   1.000
_cell.angle_alpha   90.00
_cell.angle_beta   90.00
_cell.angle_gamma   90.00
#
_symmetry.space_group_name_H-M   'P 1'
#
loop_
_entity.id
_entity.type
_entity.pdbx_description
1 polymer ?
#
loop_
_entity_poly.entity_id
_entity_poly.type
_entity_poly.pdbx_seq_one_letter_code
_entity_poly.pdbx_strand_id
1 'polypeptide(L)'
;MGLAIISQAQTMFDKGVSGFSINAGIQESYWEDGFYAGLQYTYKGALDLSFEYGNFTYDRDKLEGHVNKYGATFPKVPKESVLAFGAEYWVLRTDPGSDRGVNVGIWAGYEMENYTDSKLLIPGDPGTEDMVEEWISGSAFAFGIDFSIDFAVKDGWRLQPYTWLGRVFATEKDKVNGADETDNFQGTGAGLGVILQKMLNNGSSVWLGTEWDMDNLENANDTSFEVTLGFNLGFAK
;
A
#
# COMPACT_ATOMS: atom_id res chain seq x y z
N MET A 1 2.34 -12.21 -3.38
CA MET A 1 0.88 -12.36 -3.67
C MET A 1 0.08 -12.38 -2.38
N GLY A 2 -0.45 -11.20 -2.04
CA GLY A 2 -1.43 -11.00 -0.99
C GLY A 2 -2.80 -10.59 -1.51
N LEU A 3 -3.80 -10.73 -0.66
CA LEU A 3 -5.15 -10.19 -0.80
C LEU A 3 -5.36 -9.15 0.31
N ALA A 4 -5.57 -7.90 -0.07
CA ALA A 4 -6.03 -6.87 0.86
C ALA A 4 -7.53 -6.64 0.72
N ILE A 5 -8.25 -6.57 1.85
CA ILE A 5 -9.67 -6.21 1.90
C ILE A 5 -9.83 -4.93 2.71
N ILE A 6 -10.25 -3.87 2.02
CA ILE A 6 -10.31 -2.52 2.58
C ILE A 6 -11.75 -2.07 2.70
N SER A 7 -12.06 -1.38 3.79
CA SER A 7 -13.27 -0.56 3.92
C SER A 7 -12.90 0.92 4.03
N GLN A 8 -13.50 1.76 3.18
CA GLN A 8 -13.23 3.19 3.15
C GLN A 8 -14.52 4.01 3.29
N ALA A 9 -14.47 5.06 4.12
CA ALA A 9 -15.52 6.06 4.21
C ALA A 9 -14.93 7.45 3.99
N GLN A 10 -15.46 8.18 3.02
CA GLN A 10 -14.94 9.50 2.68
C GLN A 10 -16.04 10.50 2.34
N THR A 11 -15.75 11.79 2.44
CA THR A 11 -16.55 12.82 1.77
C THR A 11 -16.28 12.78 0.27
N MET A 12 -17.26 13.07 -0.59
CA MET A 12 -16.97 13.22 -2.02
C MET A 12 -15.92 14.31 -2.27
N PHE A 13 -14.86 13.95 -3.00
CA PHE A 13 -13.77 14.84 -3.39
C PHE A 13 -14.08 15.52 -4.72
N ASP A 14 -15.04 16.44 -4.69
CA ASP A 14 -15.33 17.31 -5.82
C ASP A 14 -14.21 18.35 -6.00
N LYS A 15 -14.01 18.83 -7.23
CA LYS A 15 -13.06 19.91 -7.48
C LYS A 15 -13.45 21.14 -6.66
N GLY A 16 -12.48 21.74 -5.98
CA GLY A 16 -12.69 22.90 -5.12
C GLY A 16 -13.26 22.57 -3.74
N VAL A 17 -13.59 21.31 -3.45
CA VAL A 17 -14.13 20.88 -2.15
C VAL A 17 -13.05 20.19 -1.34
N SER A 18 -12.88 20.60 -0.09
CA SER A 18 -12.02 19.88 0.85
C SER A 18 -12.80 18.78 1.56
N GLY A 19 -12.10 17.72 1.93
CA GLY A 19 -12.73 16.52 2.47
C GLY A 19 -11.81 15.67 3.31
N PHE A 20 -12.39 14.67 3.97
CA PHE A 20 -11.67 13.70 4.77
C PHE A 20 -12.11 12.28 4.40
N SER A 21 -11.17 11.35 4.45
CA SER A 21 -11.38 9.92 4.31
C SER A 21 -10.74 9.19 5.49
N ILE A 22 -11.40 8.12 5.92
CA ILE A 22 -10.84 7.10 6.80
C ILE A 22 -10.93 5.76 6.07
N ASN A 23 -9.85 5.00 6.13
CA ASN A 23 -9.80 3.63 5.66
C ASN A 23 -9.36 2.70 6.81
N ALA A 24 -9.79 1.45 6.73
CA ALA A 24 -9.26 0.37 7.53
C ALA A 24 -9.44 -0.93 6.77
N GLY A 25 -8.51 -1.85 6.94
CA GLY A 25 -8.60 -3.14 6.29
C GLY A 25 -7.70 -4.19 6.90
N ILE A 26 -7.76 -5.36 6.27
CA ILE A 26 -6.94 -6.52 6.60
C ILE A 26 -6.19 -6.96 5.35
N GLN A 27 -5.00 -7.49 5.55
CA GLN A 27 -4.19 -8.12 4.52
C GLN A 27 -3.98 -9.58 4.91
N GLU A 28 -4.19 -10.47 3.96
CA GLU A 28 -3.79 -11.87 4.05
C GLU A 28 -2.82 -12.16 2.89
N SER A 29 -1.63 -12.66 3.17
CA SER A 29 -0.64 -12.90 2.10
C SER A 29 0.16 -14.18 2.30
N TYR A 30 1.02 -14.48 1.33
CA TYR A 30 1.94 -15.60 1.43
C TYR A 30 3.02 -15.35 2.51
N TRP A 31 3.40 -14.10 2.76
CA TRP A 31 4.51 -13.74 3.64
C TRP A 31 4.06 -13.27 5.01
N GLU A 32 2.98 -12.51 5.06
CA GLU A 32 2.46 -11.90 6.28
C GLU A 32 0.95 -11.65 6.23
N ASP A 33 0.35 -11.61 7.41
CA ASP A 33 -1.03 -11.21 7.61
C ASP A 33 -1.07 -10.02 8.57
N GLY A 34 -2.05 -9.14 8.40
CA GLY A 34 -2.13 -7.96 9.26
C GLY A 34 -3.36 -7.10 9.07
N PHE A 35 -3.32 -5.95 9.70
CA PHE A 35 -4.31 -4.90 9.53
C PHE A 35 -3.63 -3.57 9.27
N TYR A 36 -4.35 -2.67 8.65
CA TYR A 36 -3.94 -1.28 8.48
C TYR A 36 -5.13 -0.36 8.62
N ALA A 37 -4.84 0.90 8.94
CA ALA A 37 -5.81 1.97 9.00
C ALA A 37 -5.17 3.28 8.57
N GLY A 38 -5.95 4.09 7.88
CA GLY A 38 -5.46 5.29 7.24
C GLY A 38 -6.43 6.45 7.34
N LEU A 39 -5.87 7.64 7.23
CA LEU A 39 -6.58 8.90 7.16
C LEU A 39 -6.07 9.65 5.93
N GLN A 40 -6.99 10.28 5.21
CA GLN A 40 -6.62 11.15 4.09
C GLN A 40 -7.41 12.45 4.17
N TYR A 41 -6.72 13.56 3.93
CA TYR A 41 -7.31 14.88 3.79
C TYR A 41 -7.12 15.36 2.36
N THR A 42 -8.21 15.78 1.73
CA THR A 42 -8.19 16.42 0.42
C THR A 42 -8.37 17.92 0.59
N TYR A 43 -7.43 18.72 0.07
CA TYR A 43 -7.52 20.16 0.01
C TYR A 43 -8.06 20.59 -1.37
N LYS A 44 -9.26 21.19 -1.39
CA LYS A 44 -9.90 21.75 -2.58
C LYS A 44 -9.98 20.78 -3.77
N GLY A 45 -10.09 19.48 -3.54
CA GLY A 45 -10.13 18.47 -4.58
C GLY A 45 -8.88 18.46 -5.47
N ALA A 46 -7.73 18.93 -4.98
CA ALA A 46 -6.53 19.10 -5.80
C ALA A 46 -5.27 18.52 -5.16
N LEU A 47 -5.17 18.57 -3.82
CA LEU A 47 -4.04 18.03 -3.09
C LEU A 47 -4.58 17.07 -2.02
N ASP A 48 -4.19 15.82 -2.11
CA ASP A 48 -4.56 14.78 -1.18
C ASP A 48 -3.33 14.49 -0.30
N LEU A 49 -3.53 14.43 1.02
CA LEU A 49 -2.50 14.12 2.01
C LEU A 49 -2.96 12.89 2.80
N SER A 50 -2.17 11.84 2.83
CA SER A 50 -2.50 10.60 3.52
C SER A 50 -1.51 10.27 4.64
N PHE A 51 -2.03 9.55 5.61
CA PHE A 51 -1.30 8.95 6.71
C PHE A 51 -1.86 7.57 6.97
N GLU A 52 -1.02 6.56 7.04
CA GLU A 52 -1.43 5.17 7.24
C GLU A 52 -0.56 4.48 8.28
N TYR A 53 -1.17 3.55 8.99
CA TYR A 53 -0.50 2.68 9.94
C TYR A 53 -0.85 1.23 9.64
N GLY A 54 0.16 0.38 9.54
CA GLY A 54 0.04 -1.06 9.38
C GLY A 54 0.66 -1.83 10.54
N ASN A 55 0.12 -3.01 10.82
CA ASN A 55 0.72 -3.97 11.75
C ASN A 55 0.56 -5.37 11.19
N PHE A 56 1.69 -6.03 10.97
CA PHE A 56 1.78 -7.30 10.25
C PHE A 56 2.54 -8.34 11.08
N THR A 57 2.14 -9.59 10.92
CA THR A 57 2.78 -10.75 11.50
C THR A 57 3.17 -11.68 10.36
N TYR A 58 4.46 -12.01 10.27
CA TYR A 58 4.97 -12.88 9.22
C TYR A 58 4.56 -14.33 9.44
N ASP A 59 4.31 -15.06 8.36
CA ASP A 59 4.24 -16.52 8.36
C ASP A 59 5.65 -17.08 8.50
N ARG A 60 6.02 -17.37 9.75
CA ARG A 60 7.32 -17.94 10.10
C ARG A 60 7.62 -19.22 9.32
N ASP A 61 6.65 -20.10 9.12
CA ASP A 61 6.90 -21.38 8.47
C ASP A 61 7.25 -21.18 6.99
N LYS A 62 6.68 -20.15 6.34
CA LYS A 62 7.02 -19.73 4.97
C LYS A 62 8.39 -19.08 4.90
N LEU A 63 8.67 -18.15 5.82
CA LEU A 63 9.98 -17.51 5.92
C LEU A 63 11.07 -18.56 6.11
N GLU A 64 10.95 -19.39 7.16
CA GLU A 64 11.90 -20.47 7.41
C GLU A 64 12.01 -21.39 6.21
N GLY A 65 10.90 -21.79 5.58
CA GLY A 65 10.90 -22.59 4.36
C GLY A 65 11.71 -21.98 3.20
N HIS A 66 11.70 -20.65 3.06
CA HIS A 66 12.46 -19.92 2.05
C HIS A 66 13.97 -19.93 2.35
N VAL A 67 14.35 -19.80 3.62
CA VAL A 67 15.76 -19.75 4.07
C VAL A 67 16.32 -21.11 4.53
N ASN A 68 15.49 -22.18 4.58
CA ASN A 68 15.80 -23.48 5.20
C ASN A 68 16.94 -24.25 4.53
N LYS A 69 17.43 -23.81 3.36
CA LYS A 69 18.62 -24.42 2.75
C LYS A 69 19.82 -24.41 3.71
N TYR A 70 19.81 -23.54 4.71
CA TYR A 70 20.85 -23.39 5.72
C TYR A 70 20.44 -23.85 7.13
N GLY A 71 19.30 -24.53 7.30
CA GLY A 71 18.78 -24.90 8.64
C GLY A 71 18.38 -23.69 9.49
N ALA A 72 18.05 -22.57 8.84
CA ALA A 72 17.80 -21.29 9.46
C ALA A 72 16.45 -21.29 10.21
N THR A 73 16.39 -20.64 11.38
CA THR A 73 15.18 -20.60 12.22
C THR A 73 14.95 -19.24 12.86
N PHE A 74 13.68 -18.92 13.11
CA PHE A 74 13.29 -17.78 13.92
C PHE A 74 12.83 -18.24 15.32
N PRO A 75 13.47 -17.78 16.40
CA PRO A 75 13.08 -18.13 17.77
C PRO A 75 11.66 -17.70 18.14
N LYS A 76 11.13 -16.70 17.44
CA LYS A 76 9.80 -16.13 17.61
C LYS A 76 9.19 -15.83 16.25
N VAL A 77 7.91 -15.48 16.21
CA VAL A 77 7.25 -15.08 14.97
C VAL A 77 7.62 -13.61 14.69
N PRO A 78 8.28 -13.31 13.56
CA PRO A 78 8.61 -11.93 13.18
C PRO A 78 7.37 -11.09 12.99
N LYS A 79 7.48 -9.80 13.29
CA LYS A 79 6.40 -8.83 13.13
C LYS A 79 6.96 -7.51 12.61
N GLU A 80 6.06 -6.77 11.99
CA GLU A 80 6.34 -5.48 11.41
C GLU A 80 5.25 -4.49 11.77
N SER A 81 5.65 -3.23 11.94
CA SER A 81 4.73 -2.12 11.97
C SER A 81 5.18 -1.07 10.98
N VAL A 82 4.21 -0.56 10.22
CA VAL A 82 4.43 0.38 9.12
C VAL A 82 3.79 1.71 9.47
N LEU A 83 4.48 2.80 9.16
CA LEU A 83 3.94 4.16 9.14
C LEU A 83 4.21 4.76 7.77
N ALA A 84 3.14 5.08 7.03
CA ALA A 84 3.24 5.66 5.71
C ALA A 84 2.61 7.05 5.65
N PHE A 85 3.21 7.91 4.83
CA PHE A 85 2.77 9.27 4.55
C PHE A 85 2.71 9.45 3.05
N GLY A 86 1.64 10.03 2.54
CA GLY A 86 1.48 10.29 1.11
C GLY A 86 1.05 11.71 0.82
N ALA A 87 1.42 12.18 -0.35
CA ALA A 87 0.91 13.40 -0.94
C ALA A 87 0.67 13.18 -2.43
N GLU A 88 -0.53 13.51 -2.91
CA GLU A 88 -0.88 13.47 -4.31
C GLU A 88 -1.44 14.81 -4.77
N TYR A 89 -0.90 15.34 -5.86
CA TYR A 89 -1.41 16.52 -6.51
C TYR A 89 -2.06 16.17 -7.85
N TRP A 90 -3.36 16.41 -7.93
CA TRP A 90 -4.16 16.23 -9.13
C TRP A 90 -3.97 17.41 -10.09
N VAL A 91 -3.02 17.25 -11.02
CA VAL A 91 -2.77 18.18 -12.12
C VAL A 91 -4.04 18.39 -12.95
N LEU A 92 -4.76 17.31 -13.18
CA LEU A 92 -6.09 17.30 -13.77
C LEU A 92 -7.01 16.47 -12.87
N ARG A 93 -8.10 17.06 -12.37
CA ARG A 93 -9.18 16.34 -11.70
C ARG A 93 -10.51 16.77 -12.33
N THR A 94 -11.26 15.79 -12.81
CA THR A 94 -12.61 16.02 -13.32
C THR A 94 -13.60 15.97 -12.17
N ASP A 95 -14.66 16.79 -12.26
CA ASP A 95 -15.73 16.75 -11.27
C ASP A 95 -16.44 15.39 -11.25
N PRO A 96 -16.77 14.85 -10.06
CA PRO A 96 -17.59 13.65 -9.87
C PRO A 96 -19.01 13.82 -10.46
N GLY A 97 -19.17 13.74 -11.77
CA GLY A 97 -20.35 14.29 -12.43
C GLY A 97 -20.30 14.23 -13.94
N SER A 98 -19.10 14.40 -14.49
CA SER A 98 -18.90 14.42 -15.93
C SER A 98 -19.21 13.06 -16.55
N ASP A 99 -19.86 13.06 -17.71
CA ASP A 99 -20.13 11.84 -18.48
C ASP A 99 -18.82 11.14 -18.91
N ARG A 100 -17.74 11.93 -19.03
CA ARG A 100 -16.37 11.50 -19.28
C ARG A 100 -15.41 12.38 -18.50
N GLY A 101 -14.60 11.78 -17.64
CA GLY A 101 -13.57 12.48 -16.89
C GLY A 101 -12.20 11.89 -17.13
N VAL A 102 -11.18 12.74 -17.09
CA VAL A 102 -9.78 12.31 -17.06
C VAL A 102 -9.17 12.90 -15.81
N ASN A 103 -8.47 12.07 -15.06
CA ASN A 103 -7.71 12.48 -13.88
C ASN A 103 -6.24 12.13 -14.09
N VAL A 104 -5.37 13.07 -13.73
CA VAL A 104 -3.92 12.93 -13.80
C VAL A 104 -3.34 13.48 -12.51
N GLY A 105 -2.67 12.61 -11.77
CA GLY A 105 -2.02 12.93 -10.50
C GLY A 105 -0.50 12.80 -10.61
N ILE A 106 0.21 13.53 -9.76
CA ILE A 106 1.58 13.23 -9.38
C ILE A 106 1.58 12.94 -7.88
N TRP A 107 2.27 11.90 -7.47
CA TRP A 107 2.26 11.47 -6.07
C TRP A 107 3.66 11.24 -5.56
N ALA A 108 3.80 11.34 -4.24
CA ALA A 108 4.97 10.92 -3.50
C ALA A 108 4.52 10.28 -2.19
N GLY A 109 5.20 9.20 -1.81
CA GLY A 109 4.98 8.45 -0.59
C GLY A 109 6.29 8.27 0.18
N TYR A 110 6.19 8.22 1.49
CA TYR A 110 7.29 7.83 2.37
C TYR A 110 6.79 6.86 3.42
N GLU A 111 7.50 5.76 3.58
CA GLU A 111 7.17 4.67 4.47
C GLU A 111 8.31 4.43 5.45
N MET A 112 7.93 4.03 6.67
CA MET A 112 8.84 3.64 7.73
C MET A 112 8.37 2.33 8.33
N GLU A 113 9.28 1.38 8.42
CA GLU A 113 9.01 0.04 8.92
C GLU A 113 9.83 -0.17 10.18
N ASN A 114 9.24 -0.89 11.14
CA ASN A 114 9.94 -1.30 12.34
C ASN A 114 9.68 -2.78 12.58
N TYR A 115 10.76 -3.55 12.60
CA TYR A 115 10.71 -4.99 12.80
C TYR A 115 10.87 -5.34 14.28
N THR A 116 10.17 -6.37 14.70
CA THR A 116 10.30 -6.95 16.04
C THR A 116 10.29 -8.46 15.96
N ASP A 117 11.00 -9.12 16.88
CA ASP A 117 11.09 -10.59 16.92
C ASP A 117 11.61 -11.21 15.59
N SER A 118 12.38 -10.45 14.82
CA SER A 118 12.94 -10.72 13.48
C SER A 118 14.34 -11.37 13.48
N LYS A 119 14.75 -11.96 14.60
CA LYS A 119 16.07 -12.61 14.70
C LYS A 119 16.09 -13.92 13.94
N LEU A 120 16.87 -13.99 12.87
CA LEU A 120 17.17 -15.19 12.11
C LEU A 120 18.47 -15.82 12.62
N LEU A 121 18.40 -17.10 12.97
CA LEU A 121 19.55 -17.90 13.38
C LEU A 121 19.90 -18.89 12.27
N ILE A 122 21.12 -18.78 11.73
CA ILE A 122 21.64 -19.69 10.72
C ILE A 122 22.79 -20.50 11.34
N PRO A 123 22.60 -21.82 11.55
CA PRO A 123 23.64 -22.65 12.14
C PRO A 123 24.87 -22.72 11.25
N GLY A 124 26.05 -22.58 11.87
CA GLY A 124 27.32 -22.74 11.18
C GLY A 124 27.61 -24.21 10.85
N ASP A 125 28.50 -24.43 9.89
CA ASP A 125 29.12 -25.74 9.70
C ASP A 125 29.91 -26.12 10.97
N PRO A 126 30.11 -27.42 11.26
CA PRO A 126 30.87 -27.87 12.41
C PRO A 126 32.25 -27.19 12.51
N GLY A 127 32.47 -26.41 13.57
CA GLY A 127 33.71 -25.66 13.79
C GLY A 127 33.69 -24.21 13.31
N THR A 128 32.56 -23.71 12.82
CA THR A 128 32.30 -22.30 12.54
C THR A 128 31.26 -21.74 13.52
N GLU A 129 31.25 -20.43 13.71
CA GLU A 129 30.24 -19.76 14.55
C GLU A 129 28.90 -19.66 13.79
N ASP A 130 27.80 -19.74 14.53
CA ASP A 130 26.46 -19.50 13.98
C ASP A 130 26.34 -18.05 13.51
N MET A 131 25.66 -17.85 12.39
CA MET A 131 25.34 -16.52 11.91
C MET A 131 24.01 -16.06 12.51
N VAL A 132 23.97 -14.83 13.00
CA VAL A 132 22.75 -14.19 13.49
C VAL A 132 22.48 -12.95 12.66
N GLU A 133 21.29 -12.89 12.09
CA GLU A 133 20.77 -11.73 11.38
C GLU A 133 19.54 -11.20 12.12
N GLU A 134 19.41 -9.89 12.28
CA GLU A 134 18.27 -9.25 12.93
C GLU A 134 17.82 -8.06 12.08
N TRP A 135 16.62 -8.14 11.51
CA TRP A 135 16.01 -7.02 10.80
C TRP A 135 15.59 -5.96 11.81
N ILE A 136 15.99 -4.70 11.61
CA ILE A 136 15.78 -3.62 12.59
C ILE A 136 14.69 -2.66 12.11
N SER A 137 14.88 -2.08 10.93
CA SER A 137 13.97 -1.08 10.38
C SER A 137 14.17 -0.91 8.89
N GLY A 138 13.07 -0.67 8.18
CA GLY A 138 13.04 -0.29 6.79
C GLY A 138 12.55 1.14 6.58
N SER A 139 12.79 1.66 5.38
CA SER A 139 12.13 2.87 4.91
C SER A 139 12.09 2.90 3.39
N ALA A 140 10.98 3.37 2.84
CA ALA A 140 10.82 3.52 1.40
C ALA A 140 10.38 4.94 1.05
N PHE A 141 10.96 5.50 -0.01
CA PHE A 141 10.47 6.70 -0.67
C PHE A 141 10.04 6.33 -2.08
N ALA A 142 8.83 6.72 -2.45
CA ALA A 142 8.30 6.49 -3.78
C ALA A 142 7.73 7.77 -4.37
N PHE A 143 7.80 7.90 -5.68
CA PHE A 143 7.11 8.97 -6.41
C PHE A 143 6.69 8.50 -7.78
N GLY A 144 5.60 9.06 -8.28
CA GLY A 144 5.01 8.59 -9.52
C GLY A 144 3.93 9.47 -10.09
N ILE A 145 3.20 8.87 -11.02
CA ILE A 145 2.05 9.43 -11.69
C ILE A 145 0.84 8.52 -11.51
N ASP A 146 -0.31 9.16 -11.46
CA ASP A 146 -1.63 8.52 -11.44
C ASP A 146 -2.42 8.92 -12.67
N PHE A 147 -3.18 7.98 -13.21
CA PHE A 147 -4.08 8.22 -14.33
C PHE A 147 -5.38 7.45 -14.16
N SER A 148 -6.51 8.13 -14.35
CA SER A 148 -7.80 7.46 -14.40
C SER A 148 -8.75 8.10 -15.42
N ILE A 149 -9.72 7.30 -15.87
CA ILE A 149 -10.78 7.77 -16.77
C ILE A 149 -12.13 7.39 -16.18
N ASP A 150 -13.00 8.38 -15.99
CA ASP A 150 -14.36 8.16 -15.52
C ASP A 150 -15.32 7.95 -16.68
N PHE A 151 -16.07 6.85 -16.65
CA PHE A 151 -17.15 6.57 -17.59
C PHE A 151 -18.49 6.53 -16.86
N ALA A 152 -19.41 7.40 -17.27
CA ALA A 152 -20.82 7.21 -16.93
C ALA A 152 -21.38 6.01 -17.71
N VAL A 153 -21.97 5.04 -16.98
CA VAL A 153 -22.52 3.82 -17.58
C VAL A 153 -24.04 3.96 -17.78
N LYS A 154 -24.83 3.68 -16.74
CA LYS A 154 -26.29 3.78 -16.77
C LYS A 154 -26.86 3.88 -15.37
N ASP A 155 -27.96 4.59 -15.20
CA ASP A 155 -28.74 4.64 -13.95
C ASP A 155 -27.89 5.09 -12.74
N GLY A 156 -26.89 5.96 -12.93
CA GLY A 156 -25.99 6.40 -11.87
C GLY A 156 -24.84 5.42 -11.54
N TRP A 157 -24.67 4.36 -12.33
CA TRP A 157 -23.44 3.56 -12.30
C TRP A 157 -22.31 4.25 -13.06
N ARG A 158 -21.10 4.16 -12.50
CA ARG A 158 -19.86 4.67 -13.07
C ARG A 158 -18.77 3.62 -13.01
N LEU A 159 -17.90 3.64 -14.01
CA LEU A 159 -16.72 2.79 -14.08
C LEU A 159 -15.50 3.67 -14.25
N GLN A 160 -14.48 3.43 -13.44
CA GLN A 160 -13.23 4.19 -13.46
C GLN A 160 -12.06 3.21 -13.48
N PRO A 161 -11.58 2.77 -14.66
CA PRO A 161 -10.26 2.19 -14.75
C PRO A 161 -9.20 3.22 -14.37
N TYR A 162 -8.17 2.77 -13.69
CA TYR A 162 -7.04 3.60 -13.29
C TYR A 162 -5.74 2.82 -13.33
N THR A 163 -4.64 3.55 -13.36
CA THR A 163 -3.29 3.01 -13.30
C THR A 163 -2.37 4.01 -12.65
N TRP A 164 -1.36 3.50 -11.97
CA TRP A 164 -0.28 4.28 -11.42
C TRP A 164 1.06 3.69 -11.80
N LEU A 165 2.07 4.53 -11.90
CA LEU A 165 3.45 4.16 -12.21
C LEU A 165 4.38 4.99 -11.35
N GLY A 166 5.29 4.33 -10.65
CA GLY A 166 6.19 4.99 -9.71
C GLY A 166 7.60 4.44 -9.73
N ARG A 167 8.53 5.24 -9.20
CA ARG A 167 9.87 4.80 -8.84
C ARG A 167 9.96 4.72 -7.32
N VAL A 168 10.57 3.65 -6.84
CA VAL A 168 10.72 3.35 -5.42
C VAL A 168 12.21 3.29 -5.07
N PHE A 169 12.55 3.79 -3.89
CA PHE A 169 13.87 3.70 -3.26
C PHE A 169 13.65 3.23 -1.84
N ALA A 170 14.20 2.07 -1.49
CA ALA A 170 14.06 1.50 -0.16
C ALA A 170 15.43 1.35 0.51
N THR A 171 15.44 1.36 1.83
CA THR A 171 16.62 1.17 2.66
C THR A 171 16.25 0.27 3.82
N GLU A 172 16.91 -0.89 3.89
CA GLU A 172 16.80 -1.81 5.02
C GLU A 172 18.01 -1.68 5.94
N LYS A 173 17.77 -1.89 7.23
CA LYS A 173 18.82 -1.90 8.25
C LYS A 173 18.71 -3.17 9.05
N ASP A 174 19.84 -3.87 9.09
CA ASP A 174 19.95 -5.16 9.74
C ASP A 174 21.17 -5.17 10.66
N LYS A 175 21.21 -6.18 11.53
CA LYS A 175 22.43 -6.54 12.25
C LYS A 175 22.86 -7.94 11.88
N VAL A 176 24.04 -8.06 11.30
CA VAL A 176 24.68 -9.35 11.00
C VAL A 176 25.81 -9.57 11.99
N ASN A 177 25.69 -10.61 12.82
CA ASN A 177 26.62 -10.92 13.91
C ASN A 177 26.91 -9.71 14.83
N GLY A 178 25.91 -8.85 15.02
CA GLY A 178 25.99 -7.65 15.84
C GLY A 178 26.65 -6.43 15.17
N ALA A 179 27.09 -6.53 13.92
CA ALA A 179 27.51 -5.39 13.11
C ALA A 179 26.31 -4.81 12.35
N ASP A 180 26.21 -3.48 12.31
CA ASP A 180 25.16 -2.79 11.57
C ASP A 180 25.42 -2.89 10.06
N GLU A 181 24.42 -3.34 9.30
CA GLU A 181 24.42 -3.39 7.84
C GLU A 181 23.31 -2.47 7.30
N THR A 182 23.46 -2.02 6.06
CA THR A 182 22.45 -1.19 5.41
C THR A 182 22.39 -1.53 3.93
N ASP A 183 21.25 -2.07 3.53
CA ASP A 183 20.97 -2.41 2.15
C ASP A 183 20.09 -1.35 1.51
N ASN A 184 20.36 -1.06 0.24
CA ASN A 184 19.61 -0.06 -0.52
C ASN A 184 19.05 -0.73 -1.76
N PHE A 185 17.75 -0.56 -1.96
CA PHE A 185 17.02 -1.11 -3.09
C PHE A 185 16.40 0.04 -3.88
N GLN A 186 16.20 -0.21 -5.16
CA GLN A 186 15.43 0.68 -6.00
C GLN A 186 14.67 -0.14 -7.03
N GLY A 187 13.62 0.46 -7.56
CA GLY A 187 12.84 -0.21 -8.58
C GLY A 187 11.72 0.65 -9.11
N THR A 188 10.83 -0.02 -9.81
CA THR A 188 9.61 0.59 -10.36
C THR A 188 8.41 -0.19 -9.90
N GLY A 189 7.39 0.52 -9.43
CA GLY A 189 6.07 -0.01 -9.13
C GLY A 189 5.07 0.39 -10.21
N ALA A 190 4.05 -0.43 -10.39
CA ALA A 190 2.92 -0.16 -11.25
C ALA A 190 1.65 -0.80 -10.66
N GLY A 191 0.53 -0.10 -10.75
CA GLY A 191 -0.78 -0.64 -10.44
C GLY A 191 -1.75 -0.48 -11.59
N LEU A 192 -2.67 -1.44 -11.68
CA LEU A 192 -3.77 -1.45 -12.63
C LEU A 192 -5.04 -1.83 -11.89
N GLY A 193 -5.99 -0.91 -11.87
CA GLY A 193 -7.23 -1.11 -11.12
C GLY A 193 -8.48 -0.66 -11.86
N VAL A 194 -9.61 -0.99 -11.27
CA VAL A 194 -10.91 -0.55 -11.71
C VAL A 194 -11.82 -0.29 -10.51
N ILE A 195 -12.52 0.84 -10.54
CA ILE A 195 -13.55 1.19 -9.57
C ILE A 195 -14.90 1.11 -10.26
N LEU A 196 -15.82 0.35 -9.67
CA LEU A 196 -17.24 0.36 -10.02
C LEU A 196 -18.00 1.10 -8.92
N GLN A 197 -18.61 2.23 -9.27
CA GLN A 197 -19.31 3.10 -8.34
C GLN A 197 -20.79 3.20 -8.68
N LYS A 198 -21.64 3.22 -7.65
CA LYS A 198 -23.08 3.51 -7.74
C LYS A 198 -23.39 4.80 -7.01
N MET A 199 -23.79 5.82 -7.77
CA MET A 199 -24.35 7.05 -7.23
C MET A 199 -25.74 6.80 -6.65
N LEU A 200 -25.97 7.37 -5.47
CA LEU A 200 -27.23 7.36 -4.74
C LEU A 200 -27.95 8.69 -4.92
N ASN A 201 -29.27 8.69 -4.71
CA ASN A 201 -30.13 9.86 -4.98
C ASN A 201 -29.83 11.07 -4.08
N ASN A 202 -29.17 10.86 -2.94
CA ASN A 202 -28.77 11.92 -2.00
C ASN A 202 -27.37 12.49 -2.29
N GLY A 203 -26.76 12.12 -3.43
CA GLY A 203 -25.40 12.52 -3.79
C GLY A 203 -24.31 11.63 -3.18
N SER A 204 -24.62 10.72 -2.26
CA SER A 204 -23.68 9.71 -1.78
C SER A 204 -23.38 8.66 -2.86
N SER A 205 -22.40 7.80 -2.62
CA SER A 205 -22.16 6.63 -3.46
C SER A 205 -21.61 5.45 -2.68
N VAL A 206 -21.89 4.24 -3.15
CA VAL A 206 -21.13 3.02 -2.78
C VAL A 206 -20.23 2.64 -3.94
N TRP A 207 -19.06 2.08 -3.67
CA TRP A 207 -18.13 1.66 -4.71
C TRP A 207 -17.34 0.43 -4.32
N LEU A 208 -16.92 -0.31 -5.33
CA LEU A 208 -16.03 -1.47 -5.24
C LEU A 208 -14.83 -1.17 -6.13
N GLY A 209 -13.63 -1.17 -5.56
CA GLY A 209 -12.36 -1.11 -6.25
C GLY A 209 -11.69 -2.48 -6.25
N THR A 210 -10.99 -2.78 -7.34
CA THR A 210 -10.02 -3.87 -7.36
C THR A 210 -8.75 -3.38 -8.02
N GLU A 211 -7.61 -3.74 -7.46
CA GLU A 211 -6.31 -3.37 -7.98
C GLU A 211 -5.38 -4.56 -8.04
N TRP A 212 -4.53 -4.57 -9.06
CA TRP A 212 -3.38 -5.43 -9.14
C TRP A 212 -2.13 -4.56 -9.14
N ASP A 213 -1.32 -4.69 -8.08
CA ASP A 213 -0.04 -4.00 -7.96
C ASP A 213 1.11 -4.94 -8.25
N MET A 214 2.14 -4.37 -8.86
CA MET A 214 3.37 -5.06 -9.23
C MET A 214 4.52 -4.12 -8.95
N ASP A 215 5.54 -4.59 -8.27
CA ASP A 215 6.81 -3.91 -8.23
C ASP A 215 7.93 -4.79 -8.80
N ASN A 216 8.95 -4.10 -9.28
CA ASN A 216 10.19 -4.69 -9.73
C ASN A 216 11.31 -4.01 -8.94
N LEU A 217 11.40 -4.37 -7.66
CA LEU A 217 12.43 -3.92 -6.74
C LEU A 217 13.62 -4.88 -6.79
N GLU A 218 14.84 -4.36 -6.81
CA GLU A 218 16.05 -5.19 -6.78
C GLU A 218 15.97 -6.22 -5.64
N ASN A 219 15.84 -7.51 -6.00
CA ASN A 219 15.73 -8.66 -5.08
C ASN A 219 14.50 -8.71 -4.14
N ALA A 220 13.50 -7.84 -4.34
CA ALA A 220 12.29 -7.77 -3.52
C ALA A 220 11.04 -7.51 -4.37
N ASN A 221 10.86 -8.31 -5.44
CA ASN A 221 9.65 -8.23 -6.27
C ASN A 221 8.47 -8.84 -5.51
N ASP A 222 7.43 -8.05 -5.31
CA ASP A 222 6.13 -8.48 -4.87
C ASP A 222 5.04 -8.11 -5.89
N THR A 223 3.88 -8.68 -5.64
CA THR A 223 2.69 -8.54 -6.43
C THR A 223 1.53 -8.72 -5.47
N SER A 224 0.66 -7.73 -5.35
CA SER A 224 -0.50 -7.77 -4.46
C SER A 224 -1.79 -7.61 -5.27
N PHE A 225 -2.89 -8.15 -4.73
CA PHE A 225 -4.21 -7.89 -5.26
C PHE A 225 -5.06 -7.28 -4.15
N GLU A 226 -5.66 -6.13 -4.42
CA GLU A 226 -6.48 -5.41 -3.47
C GLU A 226 -7.95 -5.45 -3.88
N VAL A 227 -8.83 -5.56 -2.89
CA VAL A 227 -10.26 -5.34 -3.00
C VAL A 227 -10.69 -4.27 -1.99
N THR A 228 -11.21 -3.16 -2.47
CA THR A 228 -11.72 -2.08 -1.62
C THR A 228 -13.23 -1.94 -1.75
N LEU A 229 -13.95 -1.98 -0.65
CA LEU A 229 -15.34 -1.54 -0.55
C LEU A 229 -15.37 -0.14 0.06
N GLY A 230 -15.98 0.82 -0.63
CA GLY A 230 -16.03 2.18 -0.14
C GLY A 230 -17.40 2.83 -0.19
N PHE A 231 -17.53 3.87 0.64
CA PHE A 231 -18.70 4.72 0.73
C PHE A 231 -18.30 6.19 0.69
N ASN A 232 -18.93 6.96 -0.20
CA ASN A 232 -18.79 8.40 -0.25
C ASN A 232 -20.03 9.07 0.35
N LEU A 233 -19.82 9.91 1.35
CA LEU A 233 -20.79 10.84 1.90
C LEU A 233 -20.91 12.01 0.91
N GLY A 234 -22.04 12.06 0.21
CA GLY A 234 -22.42 13.21 -0.59
C GLY A 234 -23.06 14.27 0.30
N PHE A 235 -22.69 15.52 0.06
CA PHE A 235 -23.44 16.65 0.56
C PHE A 235 -24.37 17.09 -0.56
N ALA A 236 -25.68 16.87 -0.41
CA ALA A 236 -26.66 17.38 -1.35
C ALA A 236 -26.42 18.89 -1.55
N LYS A 237 -26.31 19.32 -2.81
CA LYS A 237 -26.36 20.74 -3.18
C LYS A 237 -27.79 21.25 -3.12
#